data_AF-A0AAW8FY84-F1
#
_entry.id   AF-A0AAW8FY84-F1
#
_cell.length_a   1.000
_cell.length_b   1.000
_cell.length_c   1.000
_cell.angle_alpha   90.00
_cell.angle_beta   90.00
_cell.angle_gamma   90.00
#
_symmetry.space_group_name_H-M   'P 1'
#
loop_
_entity.id
_entity.type
_entity.pdbx_description
1 polymer ?
#
loop_
_entity_poly.entity_id
_entity_poly.type
_entity_poly.pdbx_seq_one_letter_code
_entity_poly.pdbx_strand_id
1 'polypeptide(L)' 'MKIVRPKILGTLQIKIAIAGNCIVENGVNKPPNKIRIPCNNHEDALEIIERLKTAKPGDIIHI' A
#
# COMPACT_ATOMS: atom_id res chain seq x y z
N MET A 1 -4.78 -7.19 8.32
CA MET A 1 -4.14 -5.89 8.65
C MET A 1 -5.12 -4.76 8.39
N LYS A 2 -5.01 -3.63 9.10
CA LYS A 2 -5.82 -2.42 8.83
C LYS A 2 -4.90 -1.28 8.43
N ILE A 3 -5.24 -0.59 7.34
CA ILE A 3 -4.48 0.57 6.87
C ILE A 3 -5.43 1.72 6.64
N VAL A 4 -5.07 2.89 7.18
CA VAL A 4 -5.80 4.12 6.89
C VAL A 4 -5.26 4.68 5.59
N ARG A 5 -6.16 4.96 4.64
CA ARG A 5 -5.84 5.64 3.40
C ARG A 5 -5.28 7.04 3.74
N PRO A 6 -3.99 7.33 3.47
CA PRO A 6 -3.41 8.62 3.80
C PRO A 6 -4.02 9.74 2.96
N LYS A 7 -3.72 11.00 3.29
CA LYS A 7 -4.18 12.13 2.46
C LYS A 7 -3.51 12.14 1.09
N ILE A 8 -2.24 11.76 1.03
CA ILE A 8 -1.41 11.76 -0.19
C ILE A 8 -0.91 10.35 -0.45
N LEU A 9 -1.20 9.78 -1.62
CA LEU A 9 -0.62 8.48 -2.03
C LEU A 9 0.80 8.63 -2.54
N GLY A 10 1.10 9.66 -3.34
CA GLY A 10 2.33 9.65 -4.14
C GLY A 10 2.31 8.50 -5.17
N THR A 11 3.49 8.07 -5.61
CA THR A 11 3.63 6.94 -6.54
C THR A 11 3.60 5.63 -5.77
N LEU A 12 2.60 4.78 -6.04
CA LEU A 12 2.53 3.42 -5.50
C LEU A 12 3.43 2.49 -6.30
N GLN A 13 4.26 1.71 -5.62
CA GLN A 13 5.19 0.77 -6.21
C GLN A 13 5.10 -0.57 -5.50
N ILE A 14 5.26 -1.65 -6.27
CA ILE A 14 5.37 -3.00 -5.75
C ILE A 14 6.86 -3.36 -5.76
N LYS A 15 7.39 -3.70 -4.60
CA LYS A 15 8.76 -4.21 -4.46
C LYS A 15 8.73 -5.69 -4.11
N ILE A 16 9.47 -6.49 -4.86
CA ILE A 16 9.67 -7.91 -4.55
C ILE A 16 10.78 -8.00 -3.50
N ALA A 17 10.47 -8.65 -2.38
CA ALA A 17 11.43 -8.97 -1.35
C ALA A 17 12.12 -10.31 -1.66
N ILE A 18 13.35 -10.48 -1.14
CA ILE A 18 14.23 -11.63 -1.42
C ILE A 18 13.56 -13.00 -1.10
N ALA A 19 12.59 -13.03 -0.19
CA ALA A 19 11.87 -14.23 0.21
C ALA A 19 10.62 -14.56 -0.65
N GLY A 20 10.45 -13.95 -1.83
CA GLY A 20 9.28 -14.14 -2.69
C GLY A 20 8.04 -13.33 -2.28
N ASN A 21 8.10 -12.66 -1.12
CA ASN A 21 7.05 -11.74 -0.66
C ASN A 21 7.07 -10.42 -1.44
N CYS A 22 5.95 -9.69 -1.40
CA CYS A 22 5.84 -8.37 -2.01
C CYS A 22 5.65 -7.28 -0.95
N ILE A 23 6.01 -6.05 -1.29
CA ILE A 23 5.75 -4.87 -0.47
C ILE A 23 5.15 -3.80 -1.36
N VAL A 24 3.95 -3.34 -1.03
CA VAL A 24 3.37 -2.12 -1.60
C VAL A 24 3.86 -0.95 -0.78
N GLU A 25 4.59 -0.05 -1.38
CA GLU A 25 4.99 1.20 -0.74
C GLU A 25 4.67 2.40 -1.60
N ASN A 26 4.63 3.56 -0.97
CA ASN A 26 4.61 4.80 -1.71
C ASN A 26 5.93 5.55 -1.67
N GLY A 27 6.15 6.40 -2.68
CA GLY A 27 7.29 7.32 -2.75
C GLY A 27 7.29 8.44 -1.68
N VAL A 28 6.54 8.28 -0.59
CA VAL A 28 6.45 9.27 0.50
C VAL A 28 7.34 8.83 1.66
N ASN A 29 8.35 9.65 1.97
CA ASN A 29 9.33 9.29 2.99
C ASN A 29 8.92 9.63 4.43
N LYS A 30 7.91 10.49 4.62
CA LYS A 30 7.51 11.00 5.94
C LYS A 30 6.09 10.55 6.34
N PRO A 31 5.85 10.13 7.59
CA PRO A 31 4.50 9.97 8.13
C PRO A 31 3.80 11.35 8.20
N PRO A 32 2.45 11.41 8.22
CA PRO A 32 1.49 10.30 8.30
C PRO A 32 1.13 9.68 6.93
N ASN A 33 1.70 10.20 5.84
CA ASN A 33 1.33 9.77 4.49
C ASN A 33 2.16 8.59 3.96
N LYS A 34 3.27 8.24 4.62
CA LYS A 34 4.10 7.09 4.25
C LYS A 34 3.33 5.77 4.45
N ILE A 35 3.28 4.95 3.41
CA ILE A 35 2.69 3.62 3.39
C ILE A 35 3.78 2.60 3.08
N ARG A 36 3.78 1.50 3.82
CA ARG A 36 4.54 0.28 3.50
C ARG A 36 3.74 -0.92 3.97
N ILE A 37 3.25 -1.72 3.02
CA ILE A 37 2.29 -2.80 3.23
C ILE A 37 2.98 -4.09 2.79
N PRO A 38 3.24 -5.05 3.70
CA PRO A 38 3.66 -6.38 3.29
C PRO A 38 2.49 -7.10 2.61
N CYS A 39 2.78 -7.79 1.51
CA CYS A 39 1.84 -8.55 0.69
C CYS A 39 2.40 -9.95 0.44
N ASN A 40 1.52 -10.93 0.30
CA ASN A 40 1.95 -12.33 0.16
C ASN A 40 2.41 -12.65 -1.27
N ASN A 41 1.75 -12.07 -2.27
CA ASN A 41 2.05 -12.29 -3.67
C ASN A 41 1.79 -11.01 -4.49
N HIS A 42 2.07 -11.07 -5.80
CA HIS A 42 1.93 -9.91 -6.68
C HIS A 42 0.46 -9.51 -6.91
N GLU A 43 -0.46 -10.47 -6.99
CA GLU A 43 -1.89 -10.22 -7.22
C GLU A 43 -2.53 -9.49 -6.04
N ASP A 44 -2.22 -9.93 -4.82
CA ASP A 44 -2.59 -9.29 -3.56
C ASP A 44 -2.08 -7.83 -3.52
N ALA A 45 -0.83 -7.62 -3.93
CA ALA A 45 -0.25 -6.27 -4.04
C ALA A 45 -1.00 -5.38 -5.05
N LEU A 46 -1.45 -5.94 -6.19
CA LEU A 46 -2.26 -5.20 -7.18
C LEU A 46 -3.65 -4.85 -6.63
N GLU A 47 -4.30 -5.80 -5.96
CA GLU A 47 -5.61 -5.58 -5.34
C GLU A 47 -5.54 -4.47 -4.28
N ILE A 48 -4.50 -4.48 -3.44
CA ILE A 48 -4.26 -3.44 -2.43
C ILE A 48 -4.08 -2.07 -3.08
N ILE A 49 -3.36 -1.99 -4.19
CA ILE A 49 -3.18 -0.74 -4.94
C ILE A 49 -4.52 -0.22 -5.49
N GLU A 50 -5.36 -1.09 -6.06
CA GLU A 50 -6.67 -0.69 -6.58
C GLU A 50 -7.61 -0.25 -5.45
N ARG A 51 -7.62 -0.96 -4.31
CA ARG A 51 -8.36 -0.53 -3.11
C ARG A 51 -7.87 0.82 -2.60
N LEU A 52 -6.56 1.08 -2.59
CA LEU A 52 -6.01 2.38 -2.22
C LEU A 52 -6.40 3.50 -3.19
N LYS A 53 -6.44 3.24 -4.51
CA LYS A 53 -6.84 4.25 -5.50
C LYS A 53 -8.32 4.62 -5.40
N THR A 54 -9.18 3.65 -5.11
CA THR A 54 -10.64 3.81 -5.04
C THR A 54 -11.13 4.32 -3.68
N ALA A 55 -10.40 4.05 -2.61
CA ALA A 55 -10.71 4.53 -1.26
C ALA A 55 -10.51 6.06 -1.11
N LYS A 56 -11.33 6.68 -0.26
CA LYS A 56 -11.20 8.10 0.07
C LYS A 56 -10.14 8.31 1.15
N PRO A 57 -9.48 9.48 1.18
CA PRO A 57 -8.60 9.84 2.29
C PRO A 57 -9.26 9.67 3.66
N GLY A 58 -8.63 8.90 4.55
CA GLY A 58 -9.14 8.58 5.88
C GLY A 58 -9.91 7.25 5.98
N ASP A 59 -10.25 6.61 4.85
CA ASP A 59 -10.93 5.30 4.86
C ASP A 59 -10.02 4.21 5.44
N ILE A 60 -10.63 3.27 6.16
CA ILE A 60 -9.95 2.09 6.69
C ILE A 60 -10.06 0.97 5.68
N ILE A 61 -8.92 0.55 5.14
CA ILE A 61 -8.81 -0.58 4.22
C ILE A 61 -8.43 -1.82 5.03
N HIS A 62 -9.25 -2.86 4.91
CA HIS A 62 -9.00 -4.17 5.48
C HIS A 62 -8.29 -5.05 4.45
N ILE A 63 -7.17 -5.62 4.87
CA ILE A 63 -6.25 -6.41 4.04
C ILE A 63 -6.03 -7.76 4.72
#